data_AF-A0A9P9EBG2-F1
#
_entry.id   AF-A0A9P9EBG2-F1
#
_cell.length_a   1.000
_cell.length_b   1.000
_cell.length_c   1.000
_cell.angle_alpha   90.00
_cell.angle_beta   90.00
_cell.angle_gamma   90.00
#
_symmetry.space_group_name_H-M   'P 1'
#
loop_
_entity.id
_entity.type
_entity.pdbx_description
1 polymer ?
#
loop_
_entity_poly.entity_id
_entity_poly.type
_entity_poly.pdbx_seq_one_letter_code
_entity_poly.pdbx_strand_id
1 'polypeptide(L)'
;MKAFALVALLAPLTEAHYIFNRLIVNGANIGGEYAYTRKNSNTYMPSFPSELMNSPDLRCNKGAKAGSTATYTVKAGDKIGFKLFNNEFIEHPGPGFVYVSKAPGAVKDYDGSGDWVKVMENGLCNPSSPGNDGSWCNWQKDRLEWTIQKNIPPGEYLVRVEHIGLHQGHEGKAQFYMECYQLKIEGEGGGSPGPVVKIPGLYKASDPGIAFNKWNNPRSYSMPGPAVWKG
;
A
#
# COMPACT_ATOMS: atom_id res chain seq x y z
N MET A 1 47.10 -31.87 -19.84
CA MET A 1 46.62 -31.29 -18.58
C MET A 1 45.21 -30.79 -18.82
N LYS A 2 44.20 -31.37 -18.16
CA LYS A 2 42.78 -31.00 -18.37
C LYS A 2 42.43 -29.84 -17.44
N ALA A 3 42.06 -28.69 -18.00
CA ALA A 3 41.59 -27.53 -17.26
C ALA A 3 40.13 -27.75 -16.84
N PHE A 4 39.86 -27.73 -15.54
CA PHE A 4 38.51 -27.68 -15.00
C PHE A 4 38.08 -26.21 -14.89
N ALA A 5 37.06 -25.82 -15.66
CA ALA A 5 36.39 -24.53 -15.51
C ALA A 5 35.42 -24.62 -14.33
N LEU A 6 35.64 -23.79 -13.30
CA LEU A 6 34.75 -23.66 -12.15
C LEU A 6 33.64 -22.67 -12.52
N VAL A 7 32.42 -23.17 -12.76
CA VAL A 7 31.23 -22.31 -12.91
C VAL A 7 30.70 -22.00 -11.51
N ALA A 8 30.89 -20.76 -11.05
CA ALA A 8 30.28 -20.28 -9.82
C ALA A 8 28.78 -20.07 -10.05
N LEU A 9 27.93 -20.90 -9.43
CA LEU A 9 26.50 -20.62 -9.35
C LEU A 9 26.27 -19.43 -8.41
N LEU A 10 25.93 -18.27 -8.97
CA LEU A 10 25.32 -17.18 -8.23
C LEU A 10 23.87 -17.57 -7.92
N ALA A 11 23.58 -17.89 -6.66
CA ALA A 11 22.22 -18.05 -6.19
C ALA A 11 21.51 -16.68 -6.29
N PRO A 12 20.27 -16.59 -6.82
CA PRO A 12 19.52 -15.34 -6.78
C PRO A 12 19.26 -14.98 -5.31
N LEU A 13 19.68 -13.78 -4.92
CA LEU A 13 19.21 -13.15 -3.69
C LEU A 13 17.73 -12.82 -3.92
N THR A 14 16.82 -13.65 -3.40
CA THR A 14 15.40 -13.35 -3.38
C THR A 14 15.16 -12.36 -2.24
N GLU A 15 15.14 -11.06 -2.56
CA GLU A 15 14.71 -10.02 -1.64
C GLU A 15 13.18 -9.95 -1.71
N ALA A 16 12.50 -10.35 -0.63
CA ALA A 16 11.04 -10.32 -0.56
C ALA A 16 10.48 -8.96 -0.11
N HIS A 17 11.35 -8.00 0.23
CA HIS A 17 10.97 -6.65 0.61
C HIS A 17 10.87 -5.76 -0.63
N TYR A 18 9.88 -4.88 -0.67
CA TYR A 18 9.54 -4.14 -1.89
C TYR A 18 8.98 -2.75 -1.57
N ILE A 19 8.83 -1.90 -2.59
CA ILE A 19 8.28 -0.55 -2.45
C ILE A 19 7.36 -0.16 -3.60
N PHE A 20 6.23 0.46 -3.28
CA PHE A 20 5.27 0.99 -4.26
C PHE A 20 5.65 2.42 -4.70
N ASN A 21 6.67 2.58 -5.55
CA ASN A 21 7.16 3.89 -5.99
C ASN A 21 6.87 4.25 -7.46
N ARG A 22 6.03 3.49 -8.17
CA ARG A 22 5.69 3.73 -9.58
C ARG A 22 4.18 3.84 -9.79
N LEU A 23 3.77 4.86 -10.55
CA LEU A 23 2.37 5.10 -10.89
C LEU A 23 2.02 4.50 -12.26
N ILE A 24 0.92 3.75 -12.31
CA ILE A 24 0.25 3.29 -13.52
C ILE A 24 -1.11 3.96 -13.62
N VAL A 25 -1.49 4.46 -14.79
CA VAL A 25 -2.84 4.98 -15.06
C VAL A 25 -3.35 4.37 -16.34
N ASN A 26 -4.50 3.69 -16.26
CA ASN A 26 -5.12 2.98 -17.40
C ASN A 26 -4.15 2.07 -18.17
N GLY A 27 -3.25 1.40 -17.44
CA GLY A 27 -2.25 0.49 -17.97
C GLY A 27 -0.94 1.14 -18.45
N ALA A 28 -0.85 2.47 -18.49
CA ALA A 28 0.37 3.18 -18.90
C ALA A 28 1.22 3.57 -17.68
N ASN A 29 2.56 3.44 -17.80
CA ASN A 29 3.48 4.00 -16.81
C ASN A 29 3.47 5.53 -16.89
N ILE A 30 3.32 6.18 -15.73
CA ILE A 30 3.28 7.64 -15.64
C ILE A 30 4.52 8.12 -14.87
N GLY A 31 5.37 8.88 -15.56
CA GLY A 31 6.64 9.35 -15.00
C GLY A 31 7.61 8.20 -14.74
N GLY A 32 8.45 8.37 -13.71
CA GLY A 32 9.39 7.36 -13.21
C GLY A 32 9.20 7.10 -11.72
N GLU A 33 10.20 6.48 -11.10
CA GLU A 33 10.22 6.23 -9.66
C GLU A 33 10.09 7.53 -8.86
N TYR A 34 9.21 7.52 -7.86
CA TYR A 34 8.92 8.66 -6.98
C TYR A 34 8.46 9.94 -7.71
N ALA A 35 8.09 9.88 -9.00
CA ALA A 35 7.65 11.05 -9.74
C ALA A 35 6.45 11.73 -9.06
N TYR A 36 5.55 10.92 -8.50
CA TYR A 36 4.33 11.37 -7.83
C TYR A 36 4.14 10.74 -6.45
N THR A 37 5.18 10.09 -5.92
CA THR A 37 5.17 9.39 -4.63
C THR A 37 6.15 10.07 -3.70
N ARG A 38 5.75 10.31 -2.45
CA ARG A 38 6.66 10.86 -1.44
C ARG A 38 7.80 9.88 -1.19
N LYS A 39 9.03 10.36 -1.37
CA LYS A 39 10.23 9.56 -1.14
C LYS A 39 10.43 9.33 0.36
N ASN A 40 10.46 8.08 0.76
CA ASN A 40 10.77 7.61 2.11
C ASN A 40 12.29 7.41 2.29
N SER A 41 12.73 7.21 3.53
CA SER A 41 14.15 7.02 3.88
C SER A 41 14.52 5.57 4.19
N ASN A 42 13.55 4.69 4.45
CA ASN A 42 13.76 3.24 4.65
C ASN A 42 13.78 2.43 3.36
N THR A 43 13.62 3.07 2.19
CA THR A 43 13.67 2.41 0.87
C THR A 43 12.68 1.25 0.76
N TYR A 44 13.11 0.05 0.37
CA TYR A 44 12.26 -1.16 0.28
C TYR A 44 12.05 -1.85 1.63
N MET A 45 12.71 -1.41 2.71
CA MET A 45 12.55 -2.04 4.02
C MET A 45 11.18 -1.72 4.64
N PRO A 46 10.50 -2.71 5.25
CA PRO A 46 9.22 -2.49 5.89
C PRO A 46 9.37 -1.66 7.16
N SER A 47 8.24 -1.20 7.68
CA SER A 47 8.11 -0.66 9.03
C SER A 47 7.25 -1.58 9.89
N PHE A 48 7.45 -1.54 11.21
CA PHE A 48 6.83 -2.48 12.14
C PHE A 48 5.81 -1.81 13.08
N PRO A 49 4.84 -2.55 13.67
CA PRO A 49 3.89 -2.01 14.64
C PRO A 49 4.52 -1.21 15.78
N SER A 50 5.67 -1.67 16.31
CA SER A 50 6.41 -1.00 17.37
C SER A 50 6.88 0.41 17.00
N GLU A 51 7.04 0.69 15.70
CA GLU A 51 7.46 1.99 15.17
C GLU A 51 6.27 2.85 14.76
N LEU A 52 5.16 2.24 14.33
CA LEU A 52 4.12 2.92 13.56
C LEU A 52 2.86 3.31 14.34
N MET A 53 2.40 2.52 15.30
CA MET A 53 1.02 2.65 15.83
C MET A 53 0.66 4.04 16.35
N ASN A 54 1.64 4.77 16.89
CA ASN A 54 1.49 6.14 17.38
C ASN A 54 2.38 7.15 16.64
N SER A 55 2.95 6.77 15.49
CA SER A 55 3.87 7.60 14.71
C SER A 55 3.19 8.20 13.47
N PRO A 56 3.44 9.47 13.14
CA PRO A 56 3.07 10.04 11.85
C PRO A 56 3.61 9.28 10.63
N ASP A 57 4.69 8.51 10.80
CA ASP A 57 5.27 7.69 9.73
C ASP A 57 4.27 6.65 9.18
N LEU A 58 3.26 6.23 9.96
CA LEU A 58 2.21 5.32 9.49
C LEU A 58 1.40 5.90 8.32
N ARG A 59 1.37 7.24 8.15
CA ARG A 59 0.70 7.89 7.02
C ARG A 59 1.35 7.54 5.69
N CYS A 60 2.64 7.86 5.54
CA CYS A 60 3.31 7.91 4.25
C CYS A 60 4.68 7.24 4.21
N ASN A 61 5.01 6.44 5.24
CA ASN A 61 6.32 5.82 5.50
C ASN A 61 7.34 6.76 6.16
N LYS A 62 8.38 6.15 6.74
CA LYS A 62 9.46 6.82 7.43
C LYS A 62 10.18 7.82 6.53
N GLY A 63 10.30 9.06 7.01
CA GLY A 63 11.03 10.12 6.31
C GLY A 63 10.31 10.72 5.09
N ALA A 64 9.14 10.21 4.71
CA ALA A 64 8.32 10.81 3.66
C ALA A 64 7.68 12.11 4.16
N LYS A 65 7.91 13.21 3.44
CA LYS A 65 7.49 14.56 3.85
C LYS A 65 6.78 15.30 2.73
N ALA A 66 5.98 16.29 3.12
CA ALA A 66 5.39 17.27 2.21
C ALA A 66 6.50 18.17 1.59
N GLY A 67 6.22 18.75 0.42
CA GLY A 67 6.98 19.87 -0.14
C GLY A 67 7.59 19.65 -1.53
N SER A 68 8.12 18.46 -1.83
CA SER A 68 8.96 18.25 -3.02
C SER A 68 8.37 17.32 -4.09
N THR A 69 7.29 16.60 -3.77
CA THR A 69 6.66 15.64 -4.71
C THR A 69 5.72 16.38 -5.66
N ALA A 70 5.76 16.03 -6.95
CA ALA A 70 4.83 16.58 -7.94
C ALA A 70 3.44 15.94 -7.80
N THR A 71 2.42 16.61 -8.34
CA THR A 71 1.04 16.12 -8.37
C THR A 71 0.67 15.68 -9.79
N TYR A 72 0.10 14.49 -9.95
CA TYR A 72 -0.43 14.01 -11.24
C TYR A 72 -1.94 14.16 -11.32
N THR A 73 -2.48 14.59 -12.46
CA THR A 73 -3.92 14.71 -12.67
C THR A 73 -4.51 13.42 -13.23
N VAL A 74 -5.58 12.94 -12.62
CA VAL A 74 -6.37 11.76 -13.01
C VAL A 74 -7.85 12.10 -13.01
N LYS A 75 -8.66 11.25 -13.66
CA LYS A 75 -10.11 11.41 -13.72
C LYS A 75 -10.81 10.34 -12.89
N ALA A 76 -11.96 10.68 -12.32
CA ALA A 76 -12.86 9.69 -11.73
C ALA A 76 -13.20 8.62 -12.78
N GLY A 77 -13.13 7.35 -12.39
CA GLY A 77 -13.21 6.20 -13.28
C GLY A 77 -11.88 5.69 -13.84
N ASP A 78 -10.77 6.44 -13.74
CA ASP A 78 -9.46 5.93 -14.11
C ASP A 78 -9.07 4.74 -13.22
N LYS A 79 -8.39 3.76 -13.83
CA LYS A 79 -7.77 2.65 -13.11
C LYS A 79 -6.33 3.03 -12.77
N ILE A 80 -6.07 3.19 -11.47
CA ILE A 80 -4.76 3.51 -10.92
C ILE A 80 -4.08 2.22 -10.47
N GLY A 81 -2.78 2.09 -10.78
CA GLY A 81 -1.93 1.03 -10.27
C GLY A 81 -0.74 1.60 -9.51
N PHE A 82 -0.49 1.06 -8.33
CA PHE A 82 0.68 1.34 -7.51
C PHE A 82 1.64 0.18 -7.70
N LYS A 83 2.63 0.36 -8.57
CA LYS A 83 3.53 -0.70 -9.02
C LYS A 83 4.80 -0.74 -8.18
N LEU A 84 5.28 -1.96 -7.94
CA LEU A 84 6.54 -2.22 -7.26
C LEU A 84 7.76 -1.77 -8.10
N PHE A 85 8.82 -1.38 -7.41
CA PHE A 85 10.14 -1.17 -8.00
C PHE A 85 10.71 -2.48 -8.60
N ASN A 86 11.73 -2.37 -9.45
CA ASN A 86 12.56 -3.48 -9.95
C ASN A 86 11.84 -4.68 -10.60
N ASN A 87 10.59 -4.50 -11.04
CA ASN A 87 9.74 -5.59 -11.53
C ASN A 87 9.55 -6.72 -10.52
N GLU A 88 9.55 -6.37 -9.24
CA GLU A 88 9.27 -7.30 -8.14
C GLU A 88 7.79 -7.69 -8.09
N PHE A 89 7.53 -8.73 -7.30
CA PHE A 89 6.19 -9.19 -6.96
C PHE A 89 5.95 -9.05 -5.46
N ILE A 90 4.68 -8.96 -5.07
CA ILE A 90 4.27 -9.06 -3.68
C ILE A 90 4.45 -10.53 -3.24
N GLU A 91 5.53 -10.79 -2.51
CA GLU A 91 5.92 -12.13 -2.02
C GLU A 91 5.76 -12.29 -0.50
N HIS A 92 4.94 -11.43 0.10
CA HIS A 92 4.44 -11.63 1.45
C HIS A 92 2.92 -11.88 1.46
N PRO A 93 2.43 -12.86 2.22
CA PRO A 93 1.00 -13.07 2.41
C PRO A 93 0.41 -11.90 3.19
N GLY A 94 -0.65 -11.28 2.67
CA GLY A 94 -1.21 -10.12 3.33
C GLY A 94 -2.32 -9.38 2.58
N PRO A 95 -3.11 -8.56 3.30
CA PRO A 95 -4.07 -7.68 2.67
C PRO A 95 -3.37 -6.48 2.02
N GLY A 96 -4.07 -5.89 1.04
CA GLY A 96 -3.69 -4.66 0.38
C GLY A 96 -4.80 -3.63 0.52
N PHE A 97 -4.45 -2.35 0.59
CA PHE A 97 -5.39 -1.26 0.80
C PHE A 97 -5.01 -0.04 -0.03
N VAL A 98 -6.01 0.76 -0.36
CA VAL A 98 -5.81 2.15 -0.76
C VAL A 98 -6.71 3.04 0.08
N TYR A 99 -6.11 4.09 0.62
CA TYR A 99 -6.79 5.15 1.35
C TYR A 99 -6.57 6.48 0.65
N VAL A 100 -7.57 7.37 0.71
CA VAL A 100 -7.46 8.73 0.20
C VAL A 100 -7.72 9.74 1.31
N SER A 101 -7.00 10.85 1.28
CA SER A 101 -7.26 12.01 2.12
C SER A 101 -7.25 13.27 1.26
N LYS A 102 -8.39 13.96 1.23
CA LYS A 102 -8.53 15.21 0.47
C LYS A 102 -7.70 16.29 1.16
N ALA A 103 -6.82 16.94 0.41
CA ALA A 103 -6.06 18.07 0.94
C ALA A 103 -6.99 19.28 1.13
N PRO A 104 -6.85 20.06 2.21
CA PRO A 104 -7.60 21.30 2.41
C PRO A 104 -7.16 22.43 1.46
N GLY A 105 -6.03 22.25 0.77
CA GLY A 105 -5.45 23.16 -0.21
C GLY A 105 -4.53 22.38 -1.14
N ALA A 106 -3.37 22.94 -1.50
CA ALA A 106 -2.39 22.23 -2.30
C ALA A 106 -1.86 20.99 -1.56
N VAL A 107 -1.94 19.81 -2.18
CA VAL A 107 -1.52 18.55 -1.55
C VAL A 107 -0.03 18.50 -1.28
N LYS A 108 0.77 19.22 -2.07
CA LYS A 108 2.22 19.33 -1.85
C LYS A 108 2.57 19.86 -0.45
N ASP A 109 1.69 20.68 0.15
CA ASP A 109 1.89 21.29 1.47
C ASP A 109 1.15 20.53 2.58
N TYR A 110 0.33 19.54 2.22
CA TYR A 110 -0.53 18.81 3.16
C TYR A 110 0.19 17.61 3.78
N ASP A 111 0.21 17.50 5.10
CA ASP A 111 0.92 16.45 5.85
C ASP A 111 0.10 15.16 6.06
N GLY A 112 -1.17 15.13 5.64
CA GLY A 112 -2.05 13.97 5.84
C GLY A 112 -2.72 13.89 7.22
N SER A 113 -2.73 14.97 8.02
CA SER A 113 -3.37 15.00 9.35
C SER A 113 -4.91 15.04 9.34
N GLY A 114 -5.51 15.27 8.19
CA GLY A 114 -6.96 15.25 7.98
C GLY A 114 -7.53 13.83 7.98
N ASP A 115 -8.72 13.72 7.39
CA ASP A 115 -9.50 12.49 7.38
C ASP A 115 -9.06 11.59 6.23
N TRP A 116 -8.99 10.29 6.51
CA TRP A 116 -8.68 9.25 5.53
C TRP A 116 -9.90 8.36 5.32
N VAL A 117 -10.12 7.95 4.08
CA VAL A 117 -11.19 7.02 3.70
C VAL A 117 -10.57 5.86 2.94
N LYS A 118 -10.96 4.63 3.30
CA LYS A 118 -10.56 3.44 2.56
C LYS A 118 -11.37 3.35 1.26
N VAL A 119 -10.71 3.25 0.12
CA VAL A 119 -11.35 3.22 -1.22
C VAL A 119 -11.12 1.94 -1.98
N MET A 120 -10.18 1.11 -1.52
CA MET A 120 -9.96 -0.25 -2.01
C MET A 120 -9.42 -1.11 -0.86
N GLU A 121 -9.84 -2.37 -0.83
CA GLU A 121 -9.12 -3.42 -0.12
C GLU A 121 -9.12 -4.72 -0.90
N ASN A 122 -8.02 -5.46 -0.78
CA ASN A 122 -7.86 -6.81 -1.27
C ASN A 122 -7.47 -7.70 -0.09
N GLY A 123 -8.21 -8.79 0.12
CA GLY A 123 -7.92 -9.79 1.13
C GLY A 123 -7.62 -11.16 0.51
N LEU A 124 -8.31 -12.18 1.02
CA LEU A 124 -8.19 -13.55 0.54
C LEU A 124 -9.03 -13.77 -0.71
N CYS A 125 -8.42 -14.39 -1.71
CA CYS A 125 -9.10 -14.97 -2.87
C CYS A 125 -9.54 -16.42 -2.58
N ASN A 126 -8.86 -17.11 -1.66
CA ASN A 126 -9.29 -18.38 -1.09
C ASN A 126 -9.51 -18.24 0.43
N PRO A 127 -10.73 -17.89 0.88
CA PRO A 127 -11.00 -17.65 2.30
C PRO A 127 -10.93 -18.92 3.16
N SER A 128 -10.99 -20.11 2.56
CA SER A 128 -10.93 -21.39 3.27
C SER A 128 -9.51 -21.79 3.69
N SER A 129 -8.47 -21.07 3.23
CA SER A 129 -7.07 -21.39 3.52
C SER A 129 -6.23 -20.14 3.80
N PRO A 130 -6.58 -19.33 4.82
CA PRO A 130 -5.91 -18.05 5.11
C PRO A 130 -4.43 -18.19 5.53
N GLY A 131 -4.00 -19.38 5.93
CA GLY A 131 -2.61 -19.69 6.24
C GLY A 131 -1.69 -19.91 5.03
N ASN A 132 -2.25 -20.09 3.83
CA ASN A 132 -1.48 -20.31 2.61
C ASN A 132 -1.22 -18.98 1.88
N ASP A 133 0.02 -18.79 1.44
CA ASP A 133 0.46 -17.56 0.78
C ASP A 133 -0.29 -17.31 -0.54
N GLY A 134 -0.51 -18.35 -1.33
CA GLY A 134 -1.27 -18.28 -2.59
C GLY A 134 -2.76 -18.01 -2.41
N SER A 135 -3.28 -17.99 -1.18
CA SER A 135 -4.68 -17.65 -0.92
C SER A 135 -4.96 -16.15 -0.96
N TRP A 136 -3.94 -15.30 -0.92
CA TRP A 136 -4.07 -13.84 -0.90
C TRP A 136 -4.17 -13.29 -2.31
N CYS A 137 -5.13 -12.41 -2.58
CA CYS A 137 -5.36 -11.87 -3.92
C CYS A 137 -4.16 -11.07 -4.47
N ASN A 138 -3.34 -10.53 -3.57
CA ASN A 138 -2.16 -9.74 -3.92
C ASN A 138 -0.91 -10.60 -4.17
N TRP A 139 -0.94 -11.89 -3.81
CA TRP A 139 0.21 -12.78 -3.97
C TRP A 139 0.66 -12.83 -5.43
N GLN A 140 1.96 -12.66 -5.66
CA GLN A 140 2.57 -12.66 -6.99
C GLN A 140 2.00 -11.60 -7.96
N LYS A 141 1.43 -10.50 -7.41
CA LYS A 141 1.08 -9.31 -8.18
C LYS A 141 2.23 -8.30 -8.14
N ASP A 142 2.43 -7.59 -9.23
CA ASP A 142 3.46 -6.54 -9.33
C ASP A 142 2.94 -5.15 -8.92
N ARG A 143 1.66 -5.06 -8.55
CA ARG A 143 0.98 -3.82 -8.15
C ARG A 143 -0.29 -4.08 -7.35
N LEU A 144 -0.70 -3.07 -6.58
CA LEU A 144 -2.08 -2.92 -6.12
C LEU A 144 -2.82 -1.97 -7.06
N GLU A 145 -4.11 -2.20 -7.29
CA GLU A 145 -4.90 -1.41 -8.24
C GLU A 145 -6.18 -0.88 -7.59
N TRP A 146 -6.57 0.33 -7.97
CA TRP A 146 -7.80 0.98 -7.54
C TRP A 146 -8.44 1.71 -8.73
N THR A 147 -9.72 1.45 -8.97
CA THR A 147 -10.52 2.26 -9.90
C THR A 147 -11.19 3.39 -9.13
N ILE A 148 -10.91 4.63 -9.53
CA ILE A 148 -11.42 5.81 -8.85
C ILE A 148 -12.96 5.84 -8.93
N GLN A 149 -13.63 5.89 -7.78
CA GLN A 149 -15.08 5.99 -7.70
C GLN A 149 -15.59 7.22 -8.49
N LYS A 150 -16.62 7.05 -9.31
CA LYS A 150 -17.12 8.10 -10.22
C LYS A 150 -17.57 9.38 -9.50
N ASN A 151 -18.12 9.23 -8.29
CA ASN A 151 -18.67 10.32 -7.49
C ASN A 151 -17.67 10.85 -6.44
N ILE A 152 -16.39 10.50 -6.51
CA ILE A 152 -15.38 11.09 -5.61
C ILE A 152 -15.32 12.60 -5.80
N PRO A 153 -15.40 13.41 -4.72
CA PRO A 153 -15.32 14.86 -4.86
C PRO A 153 -14.03 15.29 -5.58
N PRO A 154 -14.08 16.15 -6.61
CA PRO A 154 -12.87 16.59 -7.31
C PRO A 154 -11.96 17.42 -6.39
N GLY A 155 -10.64 17.27 -6.52
CA GLY A 155 -9.66 17.99 -5.70
C GLY A 155 -8.30 17.31 -5.65
N GLU A 156 -7.39 17.84 -4.84
CA GLU A 156 -6.09 17.20 -4.62
C GLU A 156 -6.13 16.27 -3.40
N TYR A 157 -5.47 15.14 -3.52
CA TYR A 157 -5.51 14.04 -2.56
C TYR A 157 -4.12 13.49 -2.29
N LEU A 158 -3.86 13.18 -1.02
CA LEU A 158 -2.91 12.12 -0.71
C LEU A 158 -3.61 10.78 -0.93
N VAL A 159 -2.96 9.90 -1.68
CA VAL A 159 -3.45 8.55 -1.97
C VAL A 159 -2.42 7.57 -1.43
N ARG A 160 -2.77 6.91 -0.33
CA ARG A 160 -1.92 5.99 0.41
C ARG A 160 -2.20 4.56 -0.05
N VAL A 161 -1.25 3.93 -0.71
CA VAL A 161 -1.25 2.49 -0.94
C VAL A 161 -0.61 1.81 0.26
N GLU A 162 -1.10 0.64 0.65
CA GLU A 162 -0.54 -0.16 1.74
C GLU A 162 -0.66 -1.65 1.45
N HIS A 163 0.38 -2.41 1.79
CA HIS A 163 0.33 -3.85 1.96
C HIS A 163 0.87 -4.23 3.34
N ILE A 164 0.22 -5.18 4.02
CA ILE A 164 0.65 -5.66 5.34
C ILE A 164 1.09 -7.12 5.24
N GLY A 165 2.39 -7.39 5.26
CA GLY A 165 2.93 -8.75 5.28
C GLY A 165 2.72 -9.43 6.64
N LEU A 166 2.05 -10.59 6.66
CA LEU A 166 1.59 -11.25 7.88
C LEU A 166 2.40 -12.49 8.29
N HIS A 167 3.48 -12.81 7.58
CA HIS A 167 4.28 -14.00 7.85
C HIS A 167 4.87 -14.03 9.27
N GLN A 168 5.08 -12.87 9.89
CA GLN A 168 5.49 -12.72 11.31
C GLN A 168 4.47 -11.92 12.15
N GLY A 169 3.20 -11.82 11.71
CA GLY A 169 2.17 -11.05 12.42
C GLY A 169 1.99 -11.49 13.88
N HIS A 170 1.91 -12.80 14.12
CA HIS A 170 1.83 -13.41 15.46
C HIS A 170 2.98 -13.10 16.42
N GLU A 171 4.13 -12.64 15.92
CA GLU A 171 5.27 -12.18 16.74
C GLU A 171 5.23 -10.68 17.02
N GLY A 172 4.15 -9.98 16.60
CA GLY A 172 4.08 -8.52 16.64
C GLY A 172 4.94 -7.83 15.56
N LYS A 173 5.39 -8.58 14.55
CA LYS A 173 6.25 -8.10 13.45
C LYS A 173 5.56 -8.17 12.09
N ALA A 174 4.26 -7.87 12.05
CA ALA A 174 3.60 -7.60 10.78
C ALA A 174 4.36 -6.50 10.03
N GLN A 175 4.58 -6.66 8.73
CA GLN A 175 5.42 -5.78 7.95
C GLN A 175 4.56 -4.82 7.13
N PHE A 176 4.70 -3.52 7.38
CA PHE A 176 3.96 -2.49 6.67
C PHE A 176 4.80 -1.95 5.51
N TYR A 177 4.23 -1.99 4.31
CA TYR A 177 4.74 -1.38 3.09
C TYR A 177 3.70 -0.36 2.66
N MET A 178 4.01 0.94 2.73
CA MET A 178 3.01 1.97 2.52
C MET A 178 3.61 3.25 1.94
N GLU A 179 2.96 3.83 0.94
CA GLU A 179 3.50 4.96 0.20
C GLU A 179 2.37 5.93 -0.15
N CYS A 180 2.67 7.23 -0.08
CA CYS A 180 1.70 8.28 -0.42
C CYS A 180 1.99 8.90 -1.78
N TYR A 181 0.98 8.85 -2.64
CA TYR A 181 0.96 9.52 -3.93
C TYR A 181 0.23 10.85 -3.83
N GLN A 182 0.62 11.81 -4.68
CA GLN A 182 -0.07 13.09 -4.82
C GLN A 182 -0.86 13.11 -6.13
N LEU A 183 -2.18 13.04 -6.04
CA LEU A 183 -3.07 13.04 -7.20
C LEU A 183 -4.06 14.20 -7.14
N LYS A 184 -4.29 14.85 -8.28
CA LYS A 184 -5.44 15.73 -8.50
C LYS A 184 -6.51 14.92 -9.22
N ILE A 185 -7.64 14.71 -8.58
CA ILE A 185 -8.76 13.94 -9.13
C ILE A 185 -9.79 14.92 -9.70
N GLU A 186 -10.13 14.74 -10.97
CA GLU A 186 -11.16 15.50 -11.69
C GLU A 186 -12.39 14.61 -11.95
N GLY A 187 -13.58 15.19 -11.99
CA GLY A 187 -14.82 14.45 -12.18
C GLY A 187 -16.04 15.24 -11.71
N GLU A 188 -17.22 14.63 -11.82
CA GLU A 188 -18.49 15.26 -11.43
C GLU A 188 -18.65 15.38 -9.91
N GLY A 189 -18.07 14.44 -9.15
CA GLY A 189 -18.16 14.41 -7.69
C GLY A 189 -19.55 14.06 -7.18
N GLY A 190 -19.96 14.68 -6.07
CA GLY A 190 -21.29 14.51 -5.47
C GLY A 190 -21.41 13.39 -4.42
N GLY A 191 -20.37 12.57 -4.22
CA GLY A 191 -20.30 11.59 -3.15
C GLY A 191 -19.83 12.20 -1.83
N SER A 192 -20.13 11.51 -0.72
CA SER A 192 -19.65 11.82 0.62
C SER A 192 -18.79 10.67 1.14
N PRO A 193 -17.46 10.70 0.92
CA PRO A 193 -16.57 9.60 1.30
C PRO A 193 -16.63 9.29 2.80
N GLY A 194 -16.82 8.02 3.13
CA GLY A 194 -16.84 7.55 4.50
C GLY A 194 -17.02 6.02 4.61
N PRO A 195 -16.81 5.44 5.80
CA PRO A 195 -16.44 6.10 7.05
C PRO A 195 -15.01 6.68 7.04
N VAL A 196 -14.79 7.73 7.84
CA VAL A 196 -13.49 8.42 7.97
C VAL A 196 -12.70 7.94 9.18
N VAL A 197 -11.37 7.98 9.08
CA VAL A 197 -10.42 7.64 10.15
C VAL A 197 -9.23 8.59 10.16
N LYS A 198 -8.44 8.56 11.24
CA LYS A 198 -7.13 9.22 11.33
C LYS A 198 -6.01 8.21 11.15
N ILE A 199 -4.90 8.67 10.57
CA ILE A 199 -3.64 7.93 10.51
C ILE A 199 -2.55 8.83 11.10
N PRO A 200 -1.85 8.44 12.18
CA PRO A 200 -2.05 7.25 13.01
C PRO A 200 -3.38 7.27 13.79
N GLY A 201 -3.74 6.12 14.38
CA GLY A 201 -5.01 5.88 15.10
C GLY A 201 -5.93 4.86 14.42
N LEU A 202 -5.72 4.61 13.12
CA LEU A 202 -6.43 3.63 12.32
C LEU A 202 -6.25 2.19 12.81
N TYR A 203 -5.05 1.84 13.28
CA TYR A 203 -4.68 0.48 13.65
C TYR A 203 -4.21 0.39 15.10
N LYS A 204 -4.36 -0.81 15.68
CA LYS A 204 -3.66 -1.25 16.88
C LYS A 204 -2.79 -2.45 16.55
N ALA A 205 -1.63 -2.57 17.20
CA ALA A 205 -0.74 -3.72 17.01
C ALA A 205 -1.45 -5.06 17.32
N SER A 206 -2.44 -5.02 18.21
CA SER A 206 -3.24 -6.17 18.64
C SER A 206 -4.45 -6.46 17.75
N ASP A 207 -4.70 -5.67 16.69
CA ASP A 207 -5.84 -5.96 15.81
C ASP A 207 -5.67 -7.37 15.23
N PRO A 208 -6.74 -8.19 15.19
CA PRO A 208 -6.63 -9.60 14.80
C PRO A 208 -6.12 -9.79 13.37
N GLY A 209 -6.33 -8.81 12.50
CA GLY A 209 -5.79 -8.77 11.14
C GLY A 209 -4.31 -8.42 11.04
N ILE A 210 -3.72 -7.83 12.10
CA ILE A 210 -2.31 -7.41 12.18
C ILE A 210 -1.51 -8.44 13.00
N ALA A 211 -1.98 -8.79 14.20
CA ALA A 211 -1.40 -9.85 15.05
C ALA A 211 -1.74 -11.27 14.55
N PHE A 212 -1.97 -11.43 13.26
CA PHE A 212 -2.49 -12.64 12.65
C PHE A 212 -1.49 -13.81 12.73
N ASN A 213 -1.96 -14.98 13.17
CA ASN A 213 -1.18 -16.21 13.18
C ASN A 213 -1.54 -17.11 12.01
N LYS A 214 -0.85 -16.92 10.88
CA LYS A 214 -1.03 -17.75 9.68
C LYS A 214 -0.62 -19.21 9.85
N TRP A 215 0.24 -19.51 10.82
CA TRP A 215 0.85 -20.83 11.04
C TRP A 215 0.00 -21.76 11.91
N ASN A 216 -1.01 -21.23 12.61
CA ASN A 216 -1.88 -22.00 13.48
C ASN A 216 -3.18 -22.47 12.79
N ASN A 217 -3.09 -22.84 11.52
CA ASN A 217 -4.22 -23.30 10.69
C ASN A 217 -5.51 -22.44 10.83
N PRO A 218 -5.43 -21.11 10.62
CA PRO A 218 -6.57 -20.23 10.79
C PRO A 218 -7.72 -20.59 9.83
N ARG A 219 -8.95 -20.32 10.25
CA ARG A 219 -10.18 -20.59 9.47
C ARG A 219 -10.81 -19.35 8.86
N SER A 220 -10.38 -18.18 9.30
CA SER A 220 -10.85 -16.89 8.81
C SER A 220 -9.74 -15.85 8.96
N TYR A 221 -9.93 -14.72 8.30
CA TYR A 221 -9.10 -13.53 8.44
C TYR A 221 -10.02 -12.32 8.63
N SER A 222 -9.67 -11.46 9.59
CA SER A 222 -10.40 -10.21 9.84
C SER A 222 -9.65 -9.06 9.21
N MET A 223 -10.27 -8.40 8.21
CA MET A 223 -9.69 -7.20 7.60
C MET A 223 -9.53 -6.10 8.66
N PRO A 224 -8.34 -5.49 8.80
CA PRO A 224 -8.15 -4.34 9.68
C PRO A 224 -8.72 -3.05 9.07
N GLY A 225 -8.99 -2.08 9.94
CA GLY A 225 -9.44 -0.75 9.54
C GLY A 225 -10.93 -0.64 9.17
N PRO A 226 -11.37 0.52 8.65
CA PRO A 226 -12.77 0.80 8.34
C PRO A 226 -13.28 0.00 7.13
N ALA A 227 -14.59 0.02 6.90
CA ALA A 227 -15.17 -0.47 5.65
C ALA A 227 -14.73 0.37 4.44
N VAL A 228 -14.71 -0.23 3.26
CA VAL A 228 -14.43 0.45 1.98
C VAL A 228 -15.61 1.37 1.61
N TRP A 229 -15.31 2.63 1.27
CA TRP A 229 -16.24 3.51 0.60
C TRP A 229 -16.42 3.09 -0.86
N LYS A 230 -17.67 2.82 -1.26
CA LYS A 230 -17.99 2.23 -2.57
C LYS A 230 -18.35 3.24 -3.65
N GLY A 231 -18.37 4.53 -3.31
CA GLY A 231 -18.97 5.58 -4.13
C GLY A 231 -20.33 5.94 -3.58
#